data_AF-A0A4R1BES5-F1
#
_entry.id   AF-A0A4R1BES5-F1
#
_cell.length_a   1.000
_cell.length_b   1.000
_cell.length_c   1.000
_cell.angle_alpha   90.00
_cell.angle_beta   90.00
_cell.angle_gamma   90.00
#
_symmetry.space_group_name_H-M   'P 1'
#
loop_
_entity.id
_entity.type
_entity.pdbx_description
1 polymer ?
#
loop_
_entity_poly.entity_id
_entity_poly.type
_entity_poly.pdbx_seq_one_letter_code
_entity_poly.pdbx_strand_id
1 'polypeptide(L)' 'MGRRGIFWAGMMLALVVAAYTVPYTLLSGVDAWYGAFLFWVLFGLAAIGVNAAISRSWRD' A
#
# COMPACT_ATOMS: atom_id res chain seq x y z
N MET A 1 7.40 19.85 -6.46
CA MET A 1 6.37 18.79 -6.55
C MET A 1 5.01 19.42 -6.32
N GLY A 2 4.06 19.29 -7.24
CA GLY A 2 2.68 19.78 -7.01
C GLY A 2 2.05 19.08 -5.81
N ARG A 3 1.07 19.72 -5.15
CA ARG A 3 0.34 19.15 -3.98
C ARG A 3 -0.12 17.70 -4.20
N ARG A 4 -0.49 17.36 -5.45
CA ARG A 4 -0.86 16.01 -5.88
C ARG A 4 0.30 15.01 -5.80
N GLY A 5 1.51 15.40 -6.20
CA GLY A 5 2.68 14.51 -6.15
C GLY A 5 3.10 14.18 -4.72
N ILE A 6 3.05 15.16 -3.82
CA ILE A 6 3.32 14.94 -2.38
C ILE A 6 2.27 14.00 -1.76
N PHE A 7 1.00 14.17 -2.15
CA PHE A 7 -0.08 13.28 -1.71
C PHE A 7 0.16 11.82 -2.15
N TRP A 8 0.46 11.59 -3.43
CA TRP A 8 0.74 10.24 -3.94
C TRP A 8 2.01 9.62 -3.31
N ALA A 9 3.06 10.42 -3.12
CA ALA A 9 4.26 9.96 -2.42
C ALA A 9 3.96 9.58 -0.96
N GLY A 10 3.12 10.37 -0.27
CA GLY A 10 2.63 10.06 1.08
C GLY A 10 1.83 8.77 1.14
N MET A 11 0.95 8.52 0.16
CA MET A 11 0.20 7.26 0.05
C MET A 11 1.09 6.05 -0.19
N MET A 12 2.13 6.19 -1.04
CA MET A 12 3.11 5.12 -1.24
C MET A 12 3.90 4.85 0.05
N LEU A 13 4.32 5.89 0.77
CA LEU A 13 5.00 5.76 2.05
C LEU A 13 4.11 5.04 3.08
N ALA A 14 2.83 5.40 3.16
CA ALA A 14 1.86 4.76 4.04
C ALA A 14 1.69 3.26 3.73
N LEU A 15 1.67 2.89 2.44
CA LEU A 15 1.65 1.49 2.02
C LEU A 15 2.93 0.76 2.47
N VAL A 16 4.11 1.35 2.23
CA VAL A 16 5.37 0.75 2.68
C VAL A 16 5.36 0.51 4.19
N VAL A 17 4.95 1.50 4.99
CA VAL A 17 4.84 1.34 6.44
C VAL A 17 3.83 0.25 6.79
N ALA A 18 2.64 0.24 6.18
CA ALA A 18 1.62 -0.77 6.43
C ALA A 18 2.11 -2.20 6.13
N ALA A 19 2.92 -2.39 5.09
CA ALA A 19 3.51 -3.69 4.74
C ALA A 19 4.43 -4.26 5.83
N TYR A 20 5.03 -3.40 6.66
CA TYR A 20 5.86 -3.82 7.80
C TYR A 20 5.10 -3.76 9.12
N THR A 21 4.20 -2.81 9.32
CA THR A 21 3.51 -2.68 10.61
C THR A 21 2.42 -3.74 10.73
N VAL A 22 1.56 -3.91 9.73
CA VAL A 22 0.36 -4.75 9.86
C VAL A 22 0.70 -6.24 10.04
N PRO A 23 1.61 -6.85 9.26
CA PRO A 23 1.96 -8.26 9.44
C PRO A 23 2.68 -8.54 10.76
N TYR A 24 3.59 -7.64 11.14
CA TYR A 24 4.50 -7.87 12.27
C TYR A 24 3.96 -7.36 13.62
N THR A 25 2.82 -6.65 13.63
CA THR A 25 2.16 -6.20 14.86
C THR A 25 0.73 -6.75 14.97
N LEU A 26 -0.18 -6.32 14.09
CA LEU A 26 -1.61 -6.62 14.16
C LEU A 26 -1.95 -8.07 13.80
N LEU A 27 -1.25 -8.62 12.81
CA LEU A 27 -1.44 -10.02 12.36
C LEU A 27 -0.39 -10.98 12.97
N SER A 28 0.41 -10.52 13.93
CA SER A 28 1.51 -11.31 14.52
C SER A 28 1.05 -12.61 15.18
N GLY A 29 -0.19 -12.64 15.70
CA GLY A 29 -0.80 -13.82 16.31
C GLY A 29 -1.74 -14.60 15.39
N VAL A 30 -1.85 -14.23 14.12
CA VAL A 30 -2.70 -14.91 13.15
C VAL A 30 -1.85 -15.88 12.34
N ASP A 31 -2.25 -17.15 12.27
CA ASP A 31 -1.56 -18.16 11.47
C ASP A 31 -1.26 -17.61 10.07
N ALA A 32 0.03 -17.48 9.78
CA ALA A 32 0.58 -16.54 8.80
C ALA A 32 0.11 -16.76 7.35
N TRP A 33 -0.57 -17.88 7.08
CA TRP A 33 -1.03 -18.24 5.74
C TRP A 33 -2.44 -17.71 5.41
N TYR A 34 -3.42 -17.91 6.29
CA TYR A 34 -4.82 -17.61 5.95
C TYR A 34 -5.24 -16.18 6.31
N GLY A 35 -4.82 -15.66 7.47
CA GLY A 35 -5.20 -14.31 7.88
C GLY A 35 -4.42 -13.22 7.15
N ALA A 36 -3.18 -13.50 6.78
CA ALA A 36 -2.37 -12.55 6.02
C ALA A 36 -2.82 -12.44 4.56
N PHE A 37 -3.52 -13.45 4.02
CA PHE A 37 -3.92 -13.45 2.61
C PHE A 37 -4.85 -12.28 2.26
N LEU A 38 -5.88 -12.01 3.07
CA LEU A 38 -6.80 -10.91 2.83
C LEU A 38 -6.08 -9.55 2.88
N PHE A 39 -5.19 -9.37 3.86
CA PHE A 39 -4.37 -8.16 3.95
C PHE A 39 -3.50 -8.00 2.70
N TRP A 40 -2.78 -9.04 2.28
CA TRP A 40 -1.89 -8.98 1.12
C TRP A 40 -2.65 -8.75 -0.20
N VAL A 41 -3.86 -9.28 -0.36
CA VAL A 41 -4.71 -9.01 -1.52
C VAL A 41 -5.14 -7.54 -1.55
N LEU A 42 -5.69 -7.01 -0.46
CA LEU A 42 -6.12 -5.61 -0.40
C LEU A 42 -4.93 -4.65 -0.55
N PHE A 43 -3.80 -4.98 0.08
CA PHE A 43 -2.56 -4.25 -0.03
C PHE A 43 -2.07 -4.19 -1.48
N GLY A 44 -2.04 -5.33 -2.18
CA GLY A 44 -1.66 -5.40 -3.58
C GLY A 44 -2.56 -4.55 -4.48
N LEU A 45 -3.89 -4.63 -4.31
CA LEU A 45 -4.84 -3.81 -5.06
C LEU A 45 -4.63 -2.31 -4.81
N ALA A 46 -4.40 -1.92 -3.56
CA ALA A 46 -4.11 -0.53 -3.21
C ALA A 46 -2.80 -0.04 -3.85
N ALA A 47 -1.74 -0.84 -3.79
CA ALA A 47 -0.44 -0.53 -4.40
C ALA A 47 -0.53 -0.39 -5.93
N ILE A 48 -1.28 -1.27 -6.59
CA ILE A 48 -1.56 -1.18 -8.04
C ILE A 48 -2.33 0.11 -8.35
N GLY A 49 -3.38 0.41 -7.59
CA GLY A 49 -4.19 1.63 -7.80
C GLY A 49 -3.37 2.91 -7.66
N VAL A 50 -2.54 3.00 -6.62
CA VAL A 50 -1.62 4.13 -6.40
C VAL A 50 -0.62 4.26 -7.55
N ASN A 51 0.02 3.17 -7.96
CA ASN A 51 0.98 3.21 -9.08
C ASN A 51 0.32 3.57 -10.41
N ALA A 52 -0.88 3.06 -10.68
CA ALA A 52 -1.63 3.39 -11.89
C ALA A 52 -2.02 4.87 -11.93
N ALA A 53 -2.44 5.44 -10.79
CA ALA A 53 -2.77 6.85 -10.69
C ALA A 53 -1.54 7.75 -10.86
N ILE A 54 -0.40 7.39 -10.23
CA ILE A 54 0.87 8.08 -10.44
C ILE A 54 1.27 8.01 -11.92
N SER A 55 1.28 6.81 -12.50
CA SER A 55 1.67 6.60 -13.90
C SER A 55 0.78 7.36 -14.90
N ARG A 56 -0.52 7.46 -14.62
CA ARG A 56 -1.44 8.29 -15.42
C ARG A 56 -1.12 9.78 -15.31
N SER A 57 -0.78 10.27 -14.13
CA SER A 57 -0.41 11.69 -13.94
C SER A 57 0.89 12.11 -14.63
N TRP A 58 1.67 11.16 -15.15
CA TRP A 58 2.86 11.42 -15.96
C TRP A 58 2.57 11.48 -17.46
N ARG A 59 1.39 11.03 -17.87
CA ARG A 59 0.98 10.96 -19.29
C ARG A 59 0.23 12.22 -19.73
N ASP A 60 -0.06 13.12 -18.79
CA ASP A 60 -0.52 14.49 -18.99
C ASP A 60 0.66 15.46 -18.90
#